data_AF-A0A292R8B6-F1
#
_entry.id   AF-A0A292R8B6-F1
#
_cell.length_a   1.000
_cell.length_b   1.000
_cell.length_c   1.000
_cell.angle_alpha   90.00
_cell.angle_beta   90.00
_cell.angle_gamma   90.00
#
_symmetry.space_group_name_H-M   'P 1'
#
loop_
_entity.id
_entity.type
_entity.pdbx_description
1 polymer ?
#
loop_
_entity_poly.entity_id
_entity_poly.type
_entity_poly.pdbx_seq_one_letter_code
_entity_poly.pdbx_strand_id
1 'polypeptide(L)' 'MNKSKKYWIKQKDFKKLEKLAERIYNTSVVIDYFCRTQQEIEELYNLTLIGKNLRRDFYTVNAYFINYPRNKNF' A
#
# COMPACT_ATOMS: atom_id res chain seq x y z
N MET A 1 18.72 -19.55 -23.47
CA MET A 1 18.05 -18.87 -22.33
C MET A 1 18.60 -17.46 -22.22
N ASN A 2 17.87 -16.45 -22.70
CA ASN A 2 18.45 -15.12 -22.91
C ASN A 2 17.88 -14.08 -21.92
N LYS A 3 18.80 -13.48 -21.15
CA LYS A 3 18.73 -12.26 -20.33
C LYS A 3 17.56 -12.17 -19.34
N SER A 4 17.90 -12.31 -18.05
CA SER A 4 17.10 -11.79 -16.94
C SER A 4 16.63 -10.37 -17.27
N LYS A 5 15.37 -10.22 -17.68
CA LYS A 5 14.75 -8.90 -17.80
C LYS A 5 14.75 -8.32 -16.40
N LYS A 6 15.73 -7.45 -16.13
CA LYS A 6 15.84 -6.71 -14.88
C LYS A 6 14.56 -5.85 -14.85
N TYR A 7 13.60 -6.20 -14.00
CA TYR A 7 12.35 -5.46 -13.87
C TYR A 7 12.64 -4.18 -13.08
N TRP A 8 13.10 -3.14 -13.77
CA TRP A 8 13.26 -1.82 -13.16
C TRP A 8 11.87 -1.18 -13.05
N ILE A 9 11.53 -0.70 -11.87
CA ILE A 9 10.37 0.17 -11.68
C ILE A 9 10.61 1.42 -12.52
N LYS A 10 9.75 1.65 -13.53
CA LYS A 10 9.88 2.84 -14.37
C LYS A 10 9.53 4.07 -13.53
N GLN A 11 10.07 5.24 -13.88
CA GLN A 11 9.78 6.48 -13.16
C GLN A 11 8.27 6.77 -13.02
N LYS A 12 7.48 6.47 -14.06
CA LYS A 12 6.01 6.57 -14.01
C LYS A 12 5.36 5.65 -12.98
N ASP A 13 5.94 4.47 -12.78
CA ASP A 13 5.45 3.45 -11.85
C ASP A 13 5.91 3.80 -10.43
N PHE A 14 7.09 4.40 -10.27
CA PHE A 14 7.56 4.98 -9.02
C PHE A 14 6.67 6.14 -8.54
N LYS A 15 6.30 7.07 -9.43
CA LYS A 15 5.37 8.15 -9.09
C LYS A 15 3.98 7.63 -8.69
N LYS A 16 3.54 6.51 -9.26
CA LYS A 16 2.32 5.83 -8.81
C LYS A 16 2.49 5.22 -7.43
N LEU A 17 3.62 4.57 -7.16
CA LEU A 17 3.97 4.03 -5.85
C LEU A 17 4.03 5.11 -4.77
N GLU A 18 4.63 6.26 -5.05
CA GLU A 18 4.70 7.41 -4.15
C GLU A 18 3.30 7.87 -3.72
N LYS A 19 2.41 8.11 -4.68
CA LYS A 19 1.01 8.46 -4.40
C LYS A 19 0.26 7.37 -3.63
N LEU A 20 0.56 6.10 -3.92
CA LEU A 20 -0.07 4.98 -3.25
C LEU A 20 0.41 4.87 -1.79
N ALA A 21 1.69 5.12 -1.54
CA ALA A 21 2.28 5.17 -0.21
C ALA A 21 1.70 6.34 0.60
N GLU A 22 1.58 7.53 0.00
CA GLU A 22 0.92 8.69 0.61
C GLU A 22 -0.54 8.37 0.99
N ARG A 23 -1.31 7.75 0.10
CA ARG A 23 -2.69 7.35 0.37
C ARG A 23 -2.80 6.34 1.51
N ILE A 24 -1.93 5.34 1.53
CA ILE A 24 -1.86 4.34 2.60
C ILE A 24 -1.57 5.03 3.94
N TYR A 25 -0.58 5.91 3.97
CA TYR A 25 -0.20 6.65 5.18
C TYR A 25 -1.35 7.49 5.71
N ASN A 26 -1.92 8.36 4.87
CA ASN A 26 -3.03 9.24 5.26
C ASN A 26 -4.25 8.45 5.73
N THR A 27 -4.59 7.35 5.05
CA THR A 27 -5.70 6.48 5.45
C THR A 27 -5.43 5.82 6.80
N SER A 28 -4.20 5.38 7.06
CA SER A 28 -3.80 4.75 8.33
C SER A 28 -3.87 5.75 9.49
N VAL A 29 -3.46 7.00 9.27
CA VAL A 29 -3.57 8.08 10.27
C VAL A 29 -5.03 8.36 10.63
N VAL A 30 -5.92 8.42 9.64
CA VAL A 30 -7.36 8.63 9.89
C VAL A 30 -7.96 7.46 10.67
N ILE A 31 -7.61 6.21 10.31
CA ILE A 31 -8.08 5.03 11.05
C ILE A 31 -7.56 5.05 12.49
N ASP A 32 -6.27 5.33 12.72
CA ASP A 32 -5.71 5.40 14.08
C ASP A 32 -6.43 6.46 14.92
N TYR A 33 -6.59 7.66 14.39
CA TYR A 33 -7.30 8.73 15.08
C TYR A 33 -8.74 8.32 15.40
N PHE A 34 -9.48 7.81 14.41
CA PHE A 34 -10.87 7.42 14.58
C PHE A 34 -11.03 6.33 15.63
N CYS A 35 -10.21 5.27 15.60
CA CYS A 35 -10.23 4.20 16.59
C CYS A 35 -9.85 4.67 18.01
N ARG A 36 -9.07 5.75 18.13
CA ARG A 36 -8.70 6.32 19.43
C ARG A 36 -9.77 7.25 20.00
N THR A 37 -10.50 7.96 19.14
CA THR A 37 -11.47 8.96 19.57
C THR A 37 -12.91 8.45 19.61
N GLN A 38 -13.27 7.49 18.76
CA GLN A 38 -14.60 6.88 18.72
C GLN A 38 -14.58 5.54 19.45
N GLN A 39 -15.32 5.46 20.55
CA GLN A 39 -15.43 4.26 21.40
C GLN A 39 -16.66 3.40 21.06
N GLU A 40 -17.58 3.93 20.24
CA GLU A 40 -18.78 3.20 19.84
C GLU A 40 -18.48 2.17 18.75
N ILE A 41 -18.75 0.90 19.06
CA ILE A 41 -18.49 -0.24 18.16
C ILE A 41 -19.25 -0.10 16.84
N GLU A 42 -20.45 0.49 16.87
CA GLU A 42 -21.28 0.73 15.70
C GLU A 42 -20.61 1.69 14.71
N GLU A 43 -19.97 2.74 15.20
CA GLU A 43 -19.23 3.69 14.38
C GLU A 43 -17.97 3.07 13.75
N LEU A 44 -17.35 2.08 14.41
CA LEU A 44 -16.21 1.34 13.87
C LEU A 44 -16.58 0.49 12.64
N TYR A 45 -17.85 0.09 12.47
CA TYR A 45 -18.28 -0.62 11.26
C TYR A 45 -18.13 0.25 10.00
N ASN A 46 -18.19 1.57 10.13
CA ASN A 46 -17.95 2.49 9.00
C ASN A 46 -16.53 2.35 8.43
N LEU A 47 -15.58 1.88 9.23
CA LEU A 47 -14.22 1.61 8.77
C LEU A 47 -14.10 0.37 7.88
N THR A 48 -15.12 -0.50 7.82
CA THR A 48 -15.05 -1.76 7.05
C THR A 48 -14.68 -1.52 5.59
N LEU A 49 -15.32 -0.54 4.94
CA LEU A 49 -15.02 -0.21 3.55
C LEU A 49 -13.63 0.41 3.39
N ILE A 50 -13.24 1.27 4.33
CA ILE A 50 -11.93 1.92 4.35
C ILE A 50 -10.81 0.87 4.51
N GLY A 51 -10.98 -0.08 5.42
CA GLY A 51 -10.05 -1.19 5.63
C GLY A 51 -9.93 -2.10 4.41
N LYS A 52 -11.03 -2.38 3.70
CA LYS A 52 -11.00 -3.13 2.43
C LYS A 52 -10.20 -2.37 1.35
N ASN A 53 -10.39 -1.06 1.24
CA ASN A 53 -9.64 -0.22 0.30
C ASN A 53 -8.16 -0.18 0.67
N LEU A 54 -7.84 0.01 1.95
CA LEU A 54 -6.46 0.00 2.44
C LEU A 54 -5.75 -1.32 2.15
N ARG A 55 -6.43 -2.46 2.38
CA ARG A 55 -5.89 -3.79 2.04
C ARG A 55 -5.61 -3.93 0.54
N ARG A 56 -6.51 -3.44 -0.32
CA ARG A 56 -6.29 -3.44 -1.78
C ARG A 56 -5.07 -2.60 -2.18
N ASP A 57 -4.86 -1.49 -1.51
CA ASP A 57 -3.69 -0.63 -1.74
C ASP A 57 -2.41 -1.36 -1.34
N PHE A 58 -2.38 -1.97 -0.16
CA PHE A 58 -1.25 -2.81 0.25
C PHE A 58 -0.97 -3.96 -0.73
N TYR A 59 -1.99 -4.64 -1.24
CA TYR A 59 -1.79 -5.67 -2.28
C TYR A 59 -1.18 -5.09 -3.55
N THR A 60 -1.58 -3.88 -3.93
CA THR A 60 -1.01 -3.18 -5.09
C THR A 60 0.48 -2.90 -4.86
N VAL A 61 0.86 -2.35 -3.69
CA VAL A 61 2.27 -2.15 -3.32
C VAL A 61 3.03 -3.47 -3.33
N ASN A 62 2.48 -4.50 -2.69
CA ASN A 62 3.11 -5.81 -2.59
C ASN A 62 3.37 -6.44 -3.96
N ALA A 63 2.45 -6.28 -4.92
CA ALA A 63 2.63 -6.77 -6.29
C ALA A 63 3.82 -6.11 -7.02
N TYR A 64 4.14 -4.84 -6.73
CA TYR A 64 5.35 -4.21 -7.27
C TYR A 64 6.63 -4.86 -6.72
N PHE A 65 6.63 -5.28 -5.45
CA PHE A 65 7.82 -5.81 -4.78
C PHE A 65 8.00 -7.32 -4.92
N ILE A 66 6.93 -8.12 -4.98
CA ILE A 66 7.01 -9.57 -5.24
C ILE A 66 7.70 -9.86 -6.58
N ASN A 67 7.45 -9.01 -7.58
CA ASN A 67 8.06 -9.11 -8.90
C ASN A 67 9.39 -8.38 -9.01
N TYR A 68 9.85 -7.72 -7.95
CA TYR A 68 11.14 -7.06 -7.94
C TYR A 68 12.23 -8.12 -7.73
N PRO A 69 13.11 -8.38 -8.73
CA PRO A 69 14.12 -9.41 -8.59
C PRO A 69 15.02 -9.07 -7.41
N ARG A 70 15.15 -10.01 -6.47
CA ARG A 70 15.99 -9.91 -5.27
C ARG A 70 17.47 -9.93 -5.67
N ASN A 71 17.98 -8.85 -6.25
CA ASN A 71 19.41 -8.64 -6.37
C ASN A 71 19.92 -8.20 -4.99
N LYS A 72 20.33 -9.18 -4.19
CA LYS A 72 21.33 -8.96 -3.15
C LYS A 72 22.53 -8.30 -3.84
N ASN A 73 22.79 -7.04 -3.51
CA ASN A 73 24.06 -6.32 -3.59
C ASN A 73 23.74 -4.86 -3.24
N PHE A 74 23.39 -4.64 -1.97
CA PHE A 74 23.74 -3.41 -1.25
C PHE A 74 25.02 -3.74 -0.49
#